data_AF-A0A9E4E005-F1
#
_entry.id   AF-A0A9E4E005-F1
#
_cell.length_a   1.000
_cell.length_b   1.000
_cell.length_c   1.000
_cell.angle_alpha   90.00
_cell.angle_beta   90.00
_cell.angle_gamma   90.00
#
_symmetry.space_group_name_H-M   'P 1'
#
loop_
_entity.id
_entity.type
_entity.pdbx_description
1 polymer ?
#
loop_
_entity_poly.entity_id
_entity_poly.type
_entity_poly.pdbx_seq_one_letter_code
_entity_poly.pdbx_strand_id
1 'polypeptide(L)'
;MSRDFARRVRLRVRADSLLDGAEVVLAAVSGGLDSMALLHLLVRRGVAPPEAMLAAVHVDHRMRPESAADAEWVAGVCADWGVACHLRRASRPVATEAEGRRLRYDLFAELACDLGENTVVLTAHTADDQAETVLFRAARGSGPRGVVGIRPRRRLAPGGSTAVVRPLLPFTRGELAEYAAEHCVPYREDPTNRDLRWTRNTIRHRILPELERAVPGAAASLAHMAETSRAESAALGLLLDGRIAAMTAVPPGTAKGFSLKRAELAAAPTELAAALLRRAVARLGGEAGRRATGDLLHFAREAGGGREVTVRGGVTVAREGPLVHIRPPVRSPPASDGKVAVADRSADPSAGCGPGADGRQLARVVYTASEIAARVQELGRRIGEAYAPDDRLLLLATLKGSFIFAADLARAIPIPVQVDFMRAASYGEGRTSSGEVTLRDHPGEPVAGRHVILLEDIVETGRTLDHLVPTLERERPASLEVCALLHKRLANPAKEIRWVGFDAPREFLVGYGLDYGEDYRHFPYICSLAVCG
;
A
#
# COMPACT_ATOMS: atom_id res chain seq x y z
N MET A 1 -10.17 -23.66 -34.78
CA MET A 1 -10.71 -23.57 -33.40
C MET A 1 -11.02 -22.12 -32.96
N SER A 2 -10.77 -21.07 -33.79
CA SER A 2 -11.05 -19.64 -33.48
C SER A 2 -12.45 -19.24 -33.05
N ARG A 3 -13.51 -19.74 -33.73
CA ARG A 3 -14.88 -19.26 -33.45
C ARG A 3 -15.32 -19.54 -32.02
N ASP A 4 -14.65 -20.48 -31.34
CA ASP A 4 -14.95 -20.81 -29.95
C ASP A 4 -14.34 -19.80 -28.95
N PHE A 5 -13.10 -19.33 -29.12
CA PHE A 5 -12.47 -18.45 -28.11
C PHE A 5 -13.22 -17.14 -27.90
N ALA A 6 -13.47 -16.38 -28.98
CA ALA A 6 -14.22 -15.13 -28.89
C ALA A 6 -15.68 -15.34 -28.44
N ARG A 7 -16.26 -16.52 -28.72
CA ARG A 7 -17.58 -16.91 -28.19
C ARG A 7 -17.51 -17.17 -26.69
N ARG A 8 -16.51 -17.91 -26.20
CA ARG A 8 -16.30 -18.17 -24.76
C ARG A 8 -16.10 -16.87 -23.98
N VAL A 9 -15.31 -15.92 -24.52
CA VAL A 9 -15.15 -14.59 -23.89
C VAL A 9 -16.48 -13.83 -23.82
N ARG A 10 -17.27 -13.81 -24.90
CA ARG A 10 -18.61 -13.19 -24.90
C ARG A 10 -19.57 -13.85 -23.90
N LEU A 11 -19.58 -15.18 -23.86
CA LEU A 11 -20.40 -15.94 -22.91
C LEU A 11 -20.02 -15.59 -21.47
N ARG A 12 -18.71 -15.49 -21.16
CA ARG A 12 -18.26 -15.09 -19.83
C ARG A 12 -18.69 -13.66 -19.49
N VAL A 13 -18.48 -12.71 -20.41
CA VAL A 13 -18.88 -11.30 -20.20
C VAL A 13 -20.38 -11.19 -19.87
N ARG A 14 -21.22 -11.96 -20.57
CA ARG A 14 -22.67 -11.99 -20.35
C ARG A 14 -23.07 -12.74 -19.07
N ALA A 15 -22.51 -13.93 -18.82
CA ALA A 15 -22.87 -14.77 -17.68
C ALA A 15 -22.56 -14.09 -16.34
N ASP A 16 -21.50 -13.28 -16.29
CA ASP A 16 -21.05 -12.55 -15.12
C ASP A 16 -21.55 -11.09 -15.07
N SER A 17 -22.37 -10.66 -16.04
CA SER A 17 -22.82 -9.26 -16.16
C SER A 17 -21.66 -8.25 -16.08
N LEU A 18 -20.52 -8.59 -16.71
CA LEU A 18 -19.27 -7.84 -16.49
C LEU A 18 -19.34 -6.42 -17.04
N LEU A 19 -20.08 -6.21 -18.13
CA LEU A 19 -20.21 -4.94 -18.84
C LEU A 19 -21.63 -4.38 -18.82
N ASP A 20 -22.53 -4.94 -17.99
CA ASP A 20 -23.91 -4.49 -17.90
C ASP A 20 -23.96 -3.03 -17.43
N GLY A 21 -24.73 -2.22 -18.17
CA GLY A 21 -24.87 -0.78 -17.93
C GLY A 21 -23.64 0.06 -18.27
N ALA A 22 -22.63 -0.49 -18.97
CA ALA A 22 -21.47 0.28 -19.40
C ALA A 22 -21.83 1.20 -20.58
N GLU A 23 -21.75 2.51 -20.38
CA GLU A 23 -21.87 3.50 -21.46
C GLU A 23 -20.55 3.64 -22.23
N VAL A 24 -19.44 3.49 -21.50
CA VAL A 24 -18.09 3.56 -22.07
C VAL A 24 -17.30 2.34 -21.66
N VAL A 25 -16.70 1.66 -22.64
CA VAL A 25 -15.76 0.57 -22.45
C VAL A 25 -14.36 1.08 -22.76
N LEU A 26 -13.52 1.17 -21.74
CA LEU A 26 -12.15 1.67 -21.86
C LEU A 26 -11.15 0.52 -21.77
N ALA A 27 -10.54 0.11 -22.88
CA ALA A 27 -9.53 -0.93 -22.91
C ALA A 27 -8.16 -0.41 -22.46
N ALA A 28 -7.58 -0.97 -21.40
CA ALA A 28 -6.22 -0.67 -20.99
C ALA A 28 -5.21 -1.47 -21.83
N VAL A 29 -4.46 -0.78 -22.69
CA VAL A 29 -3.58 -1.38 -23.71
C VAL A 29 -2.12 -1.07 -23.39
N SER A 30 -1.33 -2.09 -23.05
CA SER A 30 0.12 -1.92 -22.83
C SER A 30 0.95 -2.09 -24.11
N GLY A 31 0.35 -2.61 -25.18
CA GLY A 31 1.03 -2.98 -26.43
C GLY A 31 1.52 -4.43 -26.46
N GLY A 32 1.47 -5.13 -25.32
CA GLY A 32 1.79 -6.56 -25.23
C GLY A 32 0.65 -7.47 -25.68
N LEU A 33 1.00 -8.74 -25.96
CA LEU A 33 0.11 -9.80 -26.46
C LEU A 33 -1.29 -9.75 -25.84
N ASP A 34 -1.38 -9.87 -24.51
CA ASP A 34 -2.65 -10.01 -23.81
C ASP A 34 -3.56 -8.79 -24.03
N SER A 35 -2.95 -7.59 -23.97
CA SER A 35 -3.66 -6.33 -24.10
C SER A 35 -4.11 -6.04 -25.53
N MET A 36 -3.32 -6.45 -26.52
CA MET A 36 -3.66 -6.31 -27.94
C MET A 36 -4.73 -7.33 -28.34
N ALA A 37 -4.66 -8.56 -27.82
CA ALA A 37 -5.70 -9.57 -27.99
C ALA A 37 -7.04 -9.11 -27.38
N LEU A 38 -7.02 -8.51 -26.19
CA LEU A 38 -8.21 -7.89 -25.58
C LEU A 38 -8.78 -6.77 -26.46
N LEU A 39 -7.93 -5.86 -26.94
CA LEU A 39 -8.37 -4.77 -27.80
C LEU A 39 -9.01 -5.31 -29.09
N HIS A 40 -8.37 -6.29 -29.73
CA HIS A 40 -8.89 -6.91 -30.95
C HIS A 40 -10.22 -7.64 -30.71
N LEU A 41 -10.38 -8.32 -29.57
CA LEU A 41 -11.65 -8.94 -29.17
C LEU A 41 -12.79 -7.91 -29.05
N LEU A 42 -12.49 -6.74 -28.48
CA LEU A 42 -13.47 -5.66 -28.31
C LEU A 42 -13.85 -5.04 -29.66
N VAL A 43 -12.85 -4.67 -30.48
CA VAL A 43 -13.07 -3.96 -31.75
C VAL A 43 -13.62 -4.88 -32.84
N ARG A 44 -13.08 -6.10 -32.99
CA ARG A 44 -13.34 -6.95 -34.16
C ARG A 44 -14.28 -8.12 -33.89
N ARG A 45 -14.55 -8.46 -32.63
CA ARG A 45 -15.32 -9.68 -32.27
C ARG A 45 -16.58 -9.43 -31.44
N GLY A 46 -16.97 -8.17 -31.22
CA GLY A 46 -18.22 -7.82 -30.55
C GLY A 46 -18.29 -8.31 -29.11
N VAL A 47 -17.16 -8.22 -28.39
CA VAL A 47 -17.12 -8.50 -26.94
C VAL A 47 -17.70 -7.33 -26.13
N ALA A 48 -17.59 -6.11 -26.62
CA ALA A 48 -18.23 -4.94 -26.03
C ALA A 48 -19.74 -4.91 -26.36
N PRO A 49 -20.58 -4.32 -25.48
CA PRO A 49 -21.98 -4.01 -25.82
C PRO A 49 -22.04 -3.12 -27.07
N PRO A 50 -22.94 -3.39 -28.03
CA PRO A 50 -23.08 -2.59 -29.25
C PRO A 50 -23.35 -1.09 -29.01
N GLU A 51 -24.07 -0.79 -27.93
CA GLU A 51 -24.46 0.55 -27.50
C GLU A 51 -23.35 1.31 -26.75
N ALA A 52 -22.29 0.62 -26.31
CA ALA A 52 -21.23 1.24 -25.53
C ALA A 52 -20.19 1.92 -26.43
N MET A 53 -19.76 3.12 -26.06
CA MET A 53 -18.61 3.76 -26.70
C MET A 53 -17.33 3.01 -26.35
N LEU A 54 -16.59 2.55 -27.36
CA LEU A 54 -15.31 1.87 -27.17
C LEU A 54 -14.15 2.86 -27.31
N ALA A 55 -13.26 2.88 -26.31
CA ALA A 55 -12.02 3.63 -26.34
C ALA A 55 -10.86 2.78 -25.77
N ALA A 56 -9.63 3.16 -26.08
CA ALA A 56 -8.41 2.57 -25.54
C ALA A 56 -7.65 3.60 -24.69
N VAL A 57 -6.91 3.13 -23.68
CA VAL A 57 -5.97 3.93 -22.91
C VAL A 57 -4.61 3.23 -22.86
N HIS A 58 -3.56 3.98 -23.19
CA HIS A 58 -2.17 3.57 -23.00
C HIS A 58 -1.52 4.47 -21.95
N VAL A 59 -0.78 3.88 -21.02
CA VAL A 59 -0.02 4.61 -19.99
C VAL A 59 1.46 4.39 -20.23
N ASP A 60 2.15 5.44 -20.69
CA ASP A 60 3.59 5.48 -20.82
C ASP A 60 4.22 5.78 -19.45
N HIS A 61 4.88 4.76 -18.89
CA HIS A 61 5.52 4.81 -17.59
C HIS A 61 6.92 5.46 -17.59
N ARG A 62 7.49 5.76 -18.76
CA ARG A 62 8.85 6.30 -18.95
C ARG A 62 9.94 5.49 -18.23
N MET A 63 9.74 4.18 -18.08
CA MET A 63 10.71 3.26 -17.45
C MET A 63 11.90 2.94 -18.35
N ARG A 64 11.72 3.04 -19.67
CA ARG A 64 12.75 2.76 -20.69
C ARG A 64 12.76 3.87 -21.75
N PRO A 65 13.88 4.10 -22.43
CA PRO A 65 13.96 5.07 -23.52
C PRO A 65 12.97 4.79 -24.67
N GLU A 66 12.67 3.52 -24.94
CA GLU A 66 11.80 3.10 -26.06
C GLU A 66 10.30 3.23 -25.75
N SER A 67 9.91 3.61 -24.53
CA SER A 67 8.50 3.62 -24.12
C SER A 67 7.64 4.61 -24.91
N ALA A 68 8.25 5.71 -25.37
CA ALA A 68 7.60 6.68 -26.25
C ALA A 68 7.25 6.06 -27.62
N ALA A 69 8.16 5.27 -28.20
CA ALA A 69 7.93 4.59 -29.48
C ALA A 69 6.87 3.48 -29.35
N ASP A 70 6.75 2.84 -28.18
CA ASP A 70 5.66 1.89 -27.90
C ASP A 70 4.30 2.59 -27.80
N ALA A 71 4.25 3.74 -27.14
CA ALA A 71 3.05 4.55 -27.03
C ALA A 71 2.54 5.03 -28.41
N GLU A 72 3.44 5.52 -29.25
CA GLU A 72 3.11 5.95 -30.63
C GLU A 72 2.61 4.79 -31.48
N TRP A 73 3.25 3.62 -31.34
CA TRP A 73 2.83 2.42 -32.05
C TRP A 73 1.44 1.93 -31.64
N VAL A 74 1.14 1.89 -30.33
CA VAL A 74 -0.21 1.52 -29.85
C VAL A 74 -1.25 2.52 -30.39
N ALA A 75 -0.94 3.82 -30.38
CA ALA A 75 -1.83 4.83 -30.93
C ALA A 75 -2.08 4.63 -32.44
N GLY A 76 -1.05 4.27 -33.20
CA GLY A 76 -1.17 3.92 -34.63
C GLY A 76 -2.08 2.72 -34.86
N VAL A 77 -1.89 1.61 -34.13
CA VAL A 77 -2.76 0.43 -34.25
C VAL A 77 -4.21 0.76 -33.89
N CYS A 78 -4.44 1.58 -32.86
CA CYS A 78 -5.78 2.03 -32.51
C CYS A 78 -6.43 2.86 -33.63
N ALA A 79 -5.67 3.75 -34.27
CA ALA A 79 -6.15 4.52 -35.40
C ALA A 79 -6.53 3.63 -36.59
N ASP A 80 -5.68 2.66 -36.94
CA ASP A 80 -5.94 1.66 -38.00
C ASP A 80 -7.19 0.80 -37.71
N TRP A 81 -7.49 0.61 -36.43
CA TRP A 81 -8.65 -0.14 -35.97
C TRP A 81 -9.89 0.71 -35.73
N GLY A 82 -9.81 2.03 -35.94
CA GLY A 82 -10.93 2.95 -35.79
C GLY A 82 -11.39 3.12 -34.34
N VAL A 83 -10.49 2.98 -33.36
CA VAL A 83 -10.79 3.15 -31.93
C VAL A 83 -10.01 4.33 -31.36
N ALA A 84 -10.69 5.20 -30.61
CA ALA A 84 -10.05 6.35 -29.96
C ALA A 84 -8.99 5.87 -28.95
N CYS A 85 -7.79 6.46 -28.97
CA CYS A 85 -6.70 6.11 -28.08
C CYS A 85 -6.31 7.29 -27.20
N HIS A 86 -6.56 7.17 -25.89
CA HIS A 86 -6.11 8.13 -24.89
C HIS A 86 -4.70 7.77 -24.43
N LEU A 87 -3.72 8.54 -24.88
CA LEU A 87 -2.36 8.43 -24.37
C LEU A 87 -2.23 9.23 -23.07
N ARG A 88 -1.72 8.58 -22.02
CA ARG A 88 -1.33 9.24 -20.76
C ARG A 88 0.15 8.97 -20.50
N ARG A 89 0.89 9.98 -20.07
CA ARG A 89 2.34 9.89 -19.80
C ARG A 89 2.62 10.20 -18.34
N ALA A 90 3.48 9.41 -17.72
CA ALA A 90 4.00 9.70 -16.39
C ALA A 90 4.78 11.03 -16.41
N SER A 91 4.55 11.88 -15.40
CA SER A 91 5.29 13.13 -15.25
C SER A 91 6.79 12.89 -15.04
N ARG A 92 7.14 11.80 -14.36
CA ARG A 92 8.51 11.31 -14.16
C ARG A 92 8.61 9.81 -14.39
N PRO A 93 9.81 9.28 -14.69
CA PRO A 93 10.06 7.84 -14.71
C PRO A 93 9.61 7.18 -13.41
N VAL A 94 8.87 6.08 -13.57
CA VAL A 94 8.42 5.25 -12.46
C VAL A 94 9.57 4.32 -12.04
N ALA A 95 9.84 4.22 -10.74
CA ALA A 95 10.95 3.44 -10.22
C ALA A 95 10.57 2.00 -9.82
N THR A 96 9.30 1.73 -9.50
CA THR A 96 8.85 0.42 -9.03
C THR A 96 7.56 -0.07 -9.70
N GLU A 97 7.38 -1.39 -9.77
CA GLU A 97 6.14 -2.01 -10.27
C GLU A 97 4.90 -1.54 -9.48
N ALA A 98 5.04 -1.38 -8.15
CA ALA A 98 3.95 -0.92 -7.29
C ALA A 98 3.54 0.54 -7.58
N GLU A 99 4.51 1.40 -7.82
CA GLU A 99 4.28 2.79 -8.22
C GLU A 99 3.63 2.86 -9.61
N GLY A 100 4.12 2.11 -10.58
CA GLY A 100 3.55 2.07 -11.93
C GLY A 100 2.13 1.51 -11.93
N ARG A 101 1.85 0.52 -11.07
CA ARG A 101 0.49 0.02 -10.86
C ARG A 101 -0.43 1.09 -10.27
N ARG A 102 0.02 1.84 -9.25
CA ARG A 102 -0.77 2.94 -8.65
C ARG A 102 -1.08 4.01 -9.70
N LEU A 103 -0.05 4.55 -10.35
CA LEU A 103 -0.18 5.54 -11.41
C LEU A 103 -1.17 5.12 -12.50
N ARG A 104 -1.10 3.87 -12.98
CA ARG A 104 -2.07 3.35 -13.95
C ARG A 104 -3.51 3.46 -13.46
N TYR A 105 -3.77 2.99 -12.24
CA TYR A 105 -5.12 3.00 -11.70
C TYR A 105 -5.63 4.41 -11.39
N ASP A 106 -4.75 5.33 -11.00
CA ASP A 106 -5.09 6.73 -10.78
C ASP A 106 -5.47 7.39 -12.12
N LEU A 107 -4.66 7.21 -13.15
CA LEU A 107 -4.95 7.70 -14.51
C LEU A 107 -6.21 7.07 -15.13
N PHE A 108 -6.48 5.79 -14.83
CA PHE A 108 -7.72 5.14 -15.25
C PHE A 108 -8.94 5.75 -14.56
N ALA A 109 -8.81 6.11 -13.28
CA ALA A 109 -9.90 6.75 -12.54
C ALA A 109 -10.17 8.16 -13.08
N GLU A 110 -9.12 8.95 -13.29
CA GLU A 110 -9.21 10.30 -13.88
C GLU A 110 -9.89 10.26 -15.26
N LEU A 111 -9.38 9.44 -16.17
CA LEU A 111 -9.93 9.34 -17.52
C LEU A 111 -11.36 8.78 -17.52
N ALA A 112 -11.68 7.85 -16.62
CA ALA A 112 -13.04 7.36 -16.50
C ALA A 112 -14.02 8.45 -16.03
N CYS A 113 -13.58 9.35 -15.13
CA CYS A 113 -14.38 10.51 -14.74
C CYS A 113 -14.60 11.46 -15.93
N ASP A 114 -13.57 11.69 -16.75
CA ASP A 114 -13.67 12.55 -17.94
C ASP A 114 -14.62 11.98 -19.02
N LEU A 115 -14.69 10.64 -19.15
CA LEU A 115 -15.48 9.96 -20.18
C LEU A 115 -16.94 9.71 -19.77
N GLY A 116 -17.25 9.70 -18.47
CA GLY A 116 -18.62 9.58 -17.96
C GLY A 116 -18.77 8.59 -16.81
N GLU A 117 -19.85 8.75 -16.03
CA GLU A 117 -20.08 8.00 -14.78
C GLU A 117 -20.08 6.47 -15.01
N ASN A 118 -20.62 5.96 -16.11
CA ASN A 118 -20.71 4.52 -16.37
C ASN A 118 -19.54 3.95 -17.19
N THR A 119 -18.34 4.53 -17.04
CA THR A 119 -17.12 4.01 -17.67
C THR A 119 -16.61 2.74 -16.99
N VAL A 120 -16.36 1.69 -17.78
CA VAL A 120 -15.79 0.42 -17.33
C VAL A 120 -14.42 0.20 -17.98
N VAL A 121 -13.38 0.05 -17.15
CA VAL A 121 -12.00 -0.11 -17.58
C VAL A 121 -11.65 -1.59 -17.68
N LEU A 122 -11.29 -2.09 -18.86
CA LEU A 122 -10.95 -3.49 -19.09
C LEU A 122 -9.43 -3.67 -19.05
N THR A 123 -8.96 -4.67 -18.30
CA THR A 123 -7.55 -5.05 -18.26
C THR A 123 -7.38 -6.51 -18.66
N ALA A 124 -6.33 -6.82 -19.41
CA ALA A 124 -6.07 -8.15 -19.97
C ALA A 124 -5.38 -9.11 -18.99
N HIS A 125 -5.83 -9.15 -17.74
CA HIS A 125 -5.34 -10.16 -16.80
C HIS A 125 -5.93 -11.53 -17.14
N THR A 126 -5.08 -12.56 -17.10
CA THR A 126 -5.32 -13.94 -17.52
C THR A 126 -5.37 -14.91 -16.33
N ALA A 127 -5.64 -16.19 -16.59
CA ALA A 127 -5.54 -17.27 -15.62
C ALA A 127 -4.12 -17.45 -15.09
N ASP A 128 -3.10 -17.21 -15.92
CA ASP A 128 -1.70 -17.21 -15.52
C ASP A 128 -1.42 -16.11 -14.48
N ASP A 129 -1.94 -14.89 -14.70
CA ASP A 129 -1.82 -13.79 -13.72
C ASP A 129 -2.51 -14.13 -12.38
N GLN A 130 -3.56 -14.96 -12.42
CA GLN A 130 -4.18 -15.49 -11.20
C GLN A 130 -3.25 -16.44 -10.48
N ALA A 131 -2.73 -17.45 -11.16
CA ALA A 131 -1.81 -18.42 -10.58
C ALA A 131 -0.60 -17.73 -9.95
N GLU A 132 0.01 -16.78 -10.66
CA GLU A 132 1.10 -15.94 -10.17
C GLU A 132 0.70 -15.18 -8.88
N THR A 133 -0.48 -14.55 -8.89
CA THR A 133 -0.96 -13.75 -7.76
C THR A 133 -1.29 -14.60 -6.54
N VAL A 134 -1.91 -15.76 -6.73
CA VAL A 134 -2.25 -16.70 -5.65
C VAL A 134 -0.97 -17.20 -5.00
N LEU A 135 -0.02 -17.69 -5.80
CA LEU A 135 1.25 -18.21 -5.30
C LEU A 135 2.02 -17.13 -4.53
N PHE A 136 2.14 -15.93 -5.11
CA PHE A 136 2.81 -14.80 -4.45
C PHE A 136 2.16 -14.45 -3.10
N ARG A 137 0.83 -14.37 -3.05
CA ARG A 137 0.11 -13.97 -1.83
C ARG A 137 0.10 -15.06 -0.77
N ALA A 138 0.02 -16.32 -1.18
CA ALA A 138 0.14 -17.47 -0.30
C ALA A 138 1.52 -17.49 0.38
N ALA A 139 2.59 -17.34 -0.41
CA ALA A 139 3.97 -17.28 0.11
C ALA A 139 4.20 -16.10 1.07
N ARG A 140 3.49 -14.97 0.91
CA ARG A 140 3.56 -13.83 1.83
C ARG A 140 2.74 -13.98 3.12
N GLY A 141 2.07 -15.10 3.36
CA GLY A 141 1.31 -15.34 4.59
C GLY A 141 0.04 -14.49 4.71
N SER A 142 -0.57 -14.13 3.58
CA SER A 142 -1.76 -13.25 3.48
C SER A 142 -3.05 -13.86 4.03
N GLY A 143 -3.01 -15.12 4.50
CA GLY A 143 -4.17 -15.87 5.01
C GLY A 143 -5.23 -16.18 3.93
N PRO A 144 -6.44 -16.60 4.33
CA PRO A 144 -7.52 -16.98 3.39
C PRO A 144 -7.96 -15.86 2.45
N ARG A 145 -7.74 -14.58 2.81
CA ARG A 145 -8.01 -13.44 1.92
C ARG A 145 -6.96 -13.29 0.81
N GLY A 146 -5.76 -13.83 1.00
CA GLY A 146 -4.70 -13.81 0.00
C GLY A 146 -5.03 -14.64 -1.23
N VAL A 147 -5.61 -15.82 -1.01
CA VAL A 147 -5.90 -16.82 -2.06
C VAL A 147 -7.09 -16.46 -2.94
N VAL A 148 -7.93 -15.50 -2.52
CA VAL A 148 -9.01 -14.88 -3.33
C VAL A 148 -8.49 -14.31 -4.67
N GLY A 149 -7.18 -14.06 -4.76
CA GLY A 149 -6.51 -13.70 -6.01
C GLY A 149 -6.99 -12.36 -6.57
N ILE A 150 -7.00 -12.27 -7.89
CA ILE A 150 -7.51 -11.11 -8.65
C ILE A 150 -9.03 -11.22 -8.78
N ARG A 151 -9.77 -10.11 -8.65
CA ARG A 151 -11.24 -10.11 -8.84
C ARG A 151 -11.59 -9.82 -10.31
N PRO A 152 -12.59 -10.50 -10.91
CA PRO A 152 -13.08 -10.22 -12.26
C PRO A 152 -13.58 -8.78 -12.40
N ARG A 153 -14.27 -8.27 -11.38
CA ARG A 153 -14.74 -6.88 -11.29
C ARG A 153 -14.32 -6.25 -9.97
N ARG A 154 -13.78 -5.03 -10.01
CA ARG A 154 -13.36 -4.24 -8.83
C ARG A 154 -13.70 -2.77 -9.06
N ARG A 155 -14.50 -2.15 -8.19
CA ARG A 155 -14.74 -0.70 -8.21
C ARG A 155 -13.45 0.07 -7.91
N LEU A 156 -13.26 1.20 -8.59
CA LEU A 156 -12.07 2.05 -8.39
C LEU A 156 -12.20 2.90 -7.12
N ALA A 157 -13.39 3.43 -6.85
CA ALA A 157 -13.70 4.20 -5.65
C ALA A 157 -14.93 3.61 -4.91
N PRO A 158 -14.96 3.66 -3.56
CA PRO A 158 -16.17 3.34 -2.80
C PRO A 158 -17.32 4.26 -3.19
N GLY A 159 -18.47 3.68 -3.57
CA GLY A 159 -19.65 4.44 -4.04
C GLY A 159 -19.56 4.95 -5.47
N GLY A 160 -18.40 4.87 -6.13
CA GLY A 160 -18.25 5.22 -7.54
C GLY A 160 -18.86 4.18 -8.49
N SER A 161 -19.32 4.64 -9.64
CA SER A 161 -19.84 3.84 -10.77
C SER A 161 -18.72 3.20 -11.59
N THR A 162 -17.52 3.79 -11.62
CA THR A 162 -16.37 3.27 -12.36
C THR A 162 -15.82 1.96 -11.77
N ALA A 163 -15.59 0.98 -12.65
CA ALA A 163 -15.02 -0.31 -12.28
C ALA A 163 -13.92 -0.78 -13.23
N VAL A 164 -12.97 -1.54 -12.69
CA VAL A 164 -11.99 -2.31 -13.46
C VAL A 164 -12.48 -3.75 -13.61
N VAL A 165 -12.59 -4.18 -14.86
CA VAL A 165 -13.05 -5.50 -15.28
C VAL A 165 -11.92 -6.28 -15.96
N ARG A 166 -11.92 -7.61 -15.78
CA ARG A 166 -10.92 -8.55 -16.28
C ARG A 166 -11.62 -9.70 -16.97
N PRO A 167 -12.06 -9.52 -18.22
CA PRO A 167 -12.86 -10.54 -18.90
C PRO A 167 -12.02 -11.78 -19.28
N LEU A 168 -10.69 -11.63 -19.38
CA LEU A 168 -9.78 -12.69 -19.78
C LEU A 168 -9.27 -13.55 -18.61
N LEU A 169 -9.74 -13.30 -17.39
CA LEU A 169 -9.24 -13.93 -16.17
C LEU A 169 -9.37 -15.47 -16.12
N PRO A 170 -10.38 -16.09 -16.76
CA PRO A 170 -10.47 -17.55 -16.86
C PRO A 170 -9.63 -18.18 -17.97
N PHE A 171 -9.03 -17.36 -18.85
CA PHE A 171 -8.34 -17.83 -20.05
C PHE A 171 -6.83 -17.74 -19.87
N THR A 172 -6.12 -18.72 -20.40
CA THR A 172 -4.66 -18.81 -20.30
C THR A 172 -3.97 -17.90 -21.31
N ARG A 173 -2.73 -17.53 -21.02
CA ARG A 173 -1.89 -16.76 -21.94
C ARG A 173 -1.63 -17.54 -23.24
N GLY A 174 -1.56 -18.87 -23.17
CA GLY A 174 -1.45 -19.75 -24.34
C GLY A 174 -2.65 -19.64 -25.29
N GLU A 175 -3.87 -19.66 -24.77
CA GLU A 175 -5.08 -19.47 -25.59
C GLU A 175 -5.12 -18.08 -26.26
N LEU A 176 -4.64 -17.04 -25.56
CA LEU A 176 -4.52 -15.70 -26.13
C LEU A 176 -3.45 -15.65 -27.23
N ALA A 177 -2.34 -16.38 -27.07
CA ALA A 177 -1.29 -16.49 -28.08
C ALA A 177 -1.80 -17.19 -29.35
N GLU A 178 -2.50 -18.30 -29.21
CA GLU A 178 -3.16 -19.01 -30.34
C GLU A 178 -4.17 -18.09 -31.04
N TYR A 179 -5.01 -17.40 -30.27
CA TYR A 179 -5.97 -16.45 -30.81
C TYR A 179 -5.29 -15.29 -31.57
N ALA A 180 -4.22 -14.73 -31.01
CA ALA A 180 -3.47 -13.64 -31.64
C ALA A 180 -2.81 -14.09 -32.95
N ALA A 181 -2.21 -15.28 -32.95
CA ALA A 181 -1.61 -15.87 -34.14
C ALA A 181 -2.64 -16.14 -35.24
N GLU A 182 -3.78 -16.75 -34.90
CA GLU A 182 -4.84 -17.08 -35.87
C GLU A 182 -5.47 -15.84 -36.53
N HIS A 183 -5.44 -14.68 -35.85
CA HIS A 183 -6.03 -13.44 -36.35
C HIS A 183 -4.99 -12.37 -36.72
N CYS A 184 -3.70 -12.73 -36.76
CA CYS A 184 -2.61 -11.81 -37.06
C CYS A 184 -2.65 -10.53 -36.20
N VAL A 185 -2.97 -10.68 -34.91
CA VAL A 185 -3.02 -9.55 -33.97
C VAL A 185 -1.60 -9.05 -33.73
N PRO A 186 -1.29 -7.78 -34.05
CA PRO A 186 0.04 -7.24 -33.85
C PRO A 186 0.26 -6.94 -32.36
N TYR A 187 1.44 -7.26 -31.84
CA TYR A 187 1.86 -6.95 -30.47
C TYR A 187 3.37 -6.73 -30.41
N ARG A 188 3.83 -6.03 -29.36
CA ARG A 188 5.25 -5.86 -29.04
C ARG A 188 5.59 -6.63 -27.77
N GLU A 189 6.77 -7.24 -27.75
CA GLU A 189 7.32 -7.81 -26.52
C GLU A 189 8.07 -6.75 -25.73
N ASP A 190 7.75 -6.64 -24.45
CA ASP A 190 8.49 -5.81 -23.51
C ASP A 190 9.67 -6.61 -22.92
N PRO A 191 10.93 -6.21 -23.17
CA PRO A 191 12.11 -6.92 -22.66
C PRO A 191 12.15 -7.00 -21.13
N THR A 192 11.57 -6.02 -20.42
CA THR A 192 11.53 -5.99 -18.95
C THR A 192 10.69 -7.12 -18.37
N ASN A 193 9.80 -7.73 -19.16
CA ASN A 193 9.03 -8.91 -18.74
C ASN A 193 9.93 -10.14 -18.52
N ARG A 194 11.17 -10.14 -19.01
CA ARG A 194 12.14 -11.23 -18.81
C ARG A 194 13.11 -10.97 -17.65
N ASP A 195 13.06 -9.79 -17.04
CA ASP A 195 13.97 -9.41 -15.95
C ASP A 195 13.59 -10.09 -14.64
N LEU A 196 14.41 -11.03 -14.19
CA LEU A 196 14.17 -11.85 -13.00
C LEU A 196 14.37 -11.12 -11.68
N ARG A 197 14.90 -9.87 -11.69
CA ARG A 197 14.95 -9.03 -10.47
C ARG A 197 13.57 -8.78 -9.89
N TRP A 198 12.53 -8.81 -10.73
CA TRP A 198 11.14 -8.67 -10.30
C TRP A 198 10.57 -10.01 -9.83
N THR A 199 10.05 -10.05 -8.60
CA THR A 199 9.51 -11.28 -8.00
C THR A 199 8.43 -11.95 -8.86
N ARG A 200 7.59 -11.15 -9.53
CA ARG A 200 6.57 -11.64 -10.46
C ARG A 200 7.16 -12.37 -11.66
N ASN A 201 8.22 -11.82 -12.26
CA ASN A 201 8.90 -12.45 -13.39
C ASN A 201 9.62 -13.74 -12.96
N THR A 202 10.19 -13.77 -11.74
CA THR A 202 10.73 -15.01 -11.16
C THR A 202 9.63 -16.08 -11.01
N ILE A 203 8.45 -15.71 -10.51
CA ILE A 203 7.33 -16.64 -10.41
C ILE A 203 6.92 -17.16 -11.78
N ARG A 204 6.77 -16.27 -12.76
CA ARG A 204 6.33 -16.60 -14.12
C ARG A 204 7.31 -17.50 -14.88
N HIS A 205 8.60 -17.19 -14.83
CA HIS A 205 9.60 -17.83 -15.70
C HIS A 205 10.36 -18.97 -15.04
N ARG A 206 10.35 -19.07 -13.71
CA ARG A 206 11.03 -20.14 -12.97
C ARG A 206 10.05 -20.98 -12.16
N ILE A 207 9.29 -20.37 -11.26
CA ILE A 207 8.54 -21.14 -10.25
C ILE A 207 7.33 -21.86 -10.85
N LEU A 208 6.47 -21.16 -11.60
CA LEU A 208 5.29 -21.77 -12.20
C LEU A 208 5.65 -22.88 -13.22
N PRO A 209 6.64 -22.71 -14.11
CA PRO A 209 7.04 -23.78 -15.01
C PRO A 209 7.58 -25.04 -14.31
N GLU A 210 8.36 -24.87 -13.23
CA GLU A 210 8.81 -26.00 -12.40
C GLU A 210 7.63 -26.68 -11.72
N LEU A 211 6.69 -25.89 -11.17
CA LEU A 211 5.50 -26.41 -10.51
C LEU A 211 4.59 -27.16 -11.49
N GLU A 212 4.43 -26.64 -12.71
CA GLU A 212 3.64 -27.27 -13.78
C GLU A 212 4.27 -28.59 -14.24
N ARG A 213 5.61 -28.69 -14.24
CA ARG A 213 6.32 -29.95 -14.53
C ARG A 213 6.17 -30.97 -13.41
N ALA A 214 6.19 -30.53 -12.15
CA ALA A 214 6.00 -31.41 -11.00
C ALA A 214 4.54 -31.85 -10.83
N VAL A 215 3.59 -30.95 -11.12
CA VAL A 215 2.15 -31.14 -10.97
C VAL A 215 1.45 -30.57 -12.21
N PRO A 216 1.21 -31.38 -13.24
CA PRO A 216 0.52 -30.94 -14.45
C PRO A 216 -0.85 -30.35 -14.12
N GLY A 217 -1.16 -29.16 -14.65
CA GLY A 217 -2.38 -28.41 -14.36
C GLY A 217 -2.30 -27.53 -13.10
N ALA A 218 -1.12 -27.32 -12.52
CA ALA A 218 -0.95 -26.51 -11.30
C ALA A 218 -1.45 -25.06 -11.49
N ALA A 219 -1.13 -24.42 -12.60
CA ALA A 219 -1.60 -23.06 -12.87
C ALA A 219 -3.13 -22.99 -12.91
N ALA A 220 -3.79 -23.93 -13.60
CA ALA A 220 -5.24 -24.04 -13.65
C ALA A 220 -5.86 -24.32 -12.27
N SER A 221 -5.23 -25.20 -11.47
CA SER A 221 -5.65 -25.52 -10.11
C SER A 221 -5.58 -24.31 -9.17
N LEU A 222 -4.51 -23.51 -9.28
CA LEU A 222 -4.36 -22.26 -8.52
C LEU A 222 -5.41 -21.21 -8.92
N ALA A 223 -5.70 -21.08 -10.22
CA ALA A 223 -6.75 -20.18 -10.69
C ALA A 223 -8.15 -20.61 -10.20
N HIS A 224 -8.44 -21.92 -10.23
CA HIS A 224 -9.69 -22.49 -9.71
C HIS A 224 -9.82 -22.32 -8.19
N MET A 225 -8.73 -22.50 -7.45
CA MET A 225 -8.68 -22.23 -6.00
C MET A 225 -9.04 -20.77 -5.70
N ALA A 226 -8.59 -19.82 -6.51
CA ALA A 226 -8.95 -18.41 -6.34
C ALA A 226 -10.43 -18.12 -6.63
N GLU A 227 -11.03 -18.83 -7.58
CA GLU A 227 -12.45 -18.70 -7.92
C GLU A 227 -13.34 -19.25 -6.81
N THR A 228 -13.08 -20.46 -6.34
CA THR A 228 -13.79 -21.10 -5.22
C THR A 228 -13.65 -20.28 -3.93
N SER A 229 -12.42 -19.87 -3.59
CA SER A 229 -12.17 -19.00 -2.43
C SER A 229 -12.90 -17.65 -2.52
N ARG A 230 -13.08 -17.11 -3.73
CA ARG A 230 -13.87 -15.88 -3.96
C ARG A 230 -15.35 -16.11 -3.67
N ALA A 231 -15.91 -17.20 -4.19
CA ALA A 231 -17.32 -17.54 -4.01
C ALA A 231 -17.64 -17.75 -2.51
N GLU A 232 -16.81 -18.53 -1.82
CA GLU A 232 -16.94 -18.75 -0.38
C GLU A 232 -16.79 -17.45 0.42
N SER A 233 -15.77 -16.64 0.09
CA SER A 233 -15.58 -15.35 0.76
C SER A 233 -16.75 -14.38 0.51
N ALA A 234 -17.43 -14.46 -0.63
CA ALA A 234 -18.61 -13.65 -0.93
C ALA A 234 -19.82 -14.13 -0.12
N ALA A 235 -20.07 -15.44 -0.09
CA ALA A 235 -21.14 -16.05 0.71
C ALA A 235 -20.98 -15.75 2.21
N LEU A 236 -19.76 -15.93 2.75
CA LEU A 236 -19.45 -15.56 4.13
C LEU A 236 -19.67 -14.06 4.36
N GLY A 237 -19.31 -13.21 3.40
CA GLY A 237 -19.57 -11.77 3.47
C GLY A 237 -21.05 -11.43 3.64
N LEU A 238 -21.95 -12.12 2.93
CA LEU A 238 -23.40 -11.95 3.04
C LEU A 238 -23.93 -12.38 4.42
N LEU A 239 -23.47 -13.53 4.93
CA LEU A 239 -23.84 -14.01 6.27
C LEU A 239 -23.40 -13.04 7.36
N LEU A 240 -22.15 -12.54 7.27
CA LEU A 240 -21.62 -11.54 8.20
C LEU A 240 -22.38 -10.22 8.11
N ASP A 241 -22.76 -9.78 6.90
CA ASP A 241 -23.57 -8.57 6.74
C ASP A 241 -24.96 -8.69 7.34
N GLY A 242 -25.62 -9.84 7.17
CA GLY A 242 -26.92 -10.12 7.79
C GLY A 242 -26.82 -10.09 9.32
N ARG A 243 -25.75 -10.67 9.87
CA ARG A 243 -25.49 -10.64 11.31
C ARG A 243 -25.18 -9.23 11.82
N ILE A 244 -24.36 -8.46 11.09
CA ILE A 244 -24.09 -7.04 11.37
C ILE A 244 -25.39 -6.24 11.39
N ALA A 245 -26.27 -6.45 10.40
CA ALA A 245 -27.56 -5.75 10.33
C ALA A 245 -28.44 -6.06 11.54
N ALA A 246 -28.54 -7.33 11.97
CA ALA A 246 -29.30 -7.71 13.17
C ALA A 246 -28.73 -7.12 14.46
N MET A 247 -27.41 -6.95 14.54
CA MET A 247 -26.70 -6.37 15.68
C MET A 247 -26.69 -4.84 15.68
N THR A 248 -27.13 -4.20 14.59
CA THR A 248 -27.06 -2.74 14.44
C THR A 248 -28.11 -2.09 15.34
N ALA A 249 -27.66 -1.29 16.31
CA ALA A 249 -28.53 -0.54 17.21
C ALA A 249 -28.87 0.86 16.67
N VAL A 250 -27.96 1.45 15.89
CA VAL A 250 -28.15 2.75 15.22
C VAL A 250 -27.84 2.54 13.75
N PRO A 251 -28.83 2.64 12.85
CA PRO A 251 -28.63 2.44 11.42
C PRO A 251 -27.71 3.51 10.83
N PRO A 252 -27.15 3.28 9.62
CA PRO A 252 -26.23 4.23 9.01
C PRO A 252 -26.90 5.60 8.77
N GLY A 253 -26.50 6.62 9.51
CA GLY A 253 -26.74 8.01 9.13
C GLY A 253 -25.67 8.42 8.13
N THR A 254 -26.05 9.04 7.03
CA THR A 254 -25.25 9.25 5.79
C THR A 254 -23.84 9.87 5.96
N ALA A 255 -23.48 10.36 7.16
CA ALA A 255 -22.14 10.87 7.49
C ALA A 255 -21.51 10.33 8.80
N LYS A 256 -22.19 9.48 9.59
CA LYS A 256 -21.74 9.13 10.97
C LYS A 256 -21.34 7.66 11.19
N GLY A 257 -21.45 6.82 10.16
CA GLY A 257 -21.21 5.38 10.30
C GLY A 257 -22.38 4.65 10.96
N PHE A 258 -22.12 3.52 11.62
CA PHE A 258 -23.15 2.68 12.26
C PHE A 258 -22.66 2.10 13.58
N SER A 259 -23.60 1.65 14.43
CA SER A 259 -23.28 1.19 15.79
C SER A 259 -23.79 -0.23 16.04
N LEU A 260 -22.94 -1.08 16.59
CA LEU A 260 -23.24 -2.48 16.93
C LEU A 260 -23.46 -2.64 18.43
N LYS A 261 -24.37 -3.52 18.82
CA LYS A 261 -24.58 -3.89 20.23
C LYS A 261 -23.37 -4.65 20.76
N ARG A 262 -22.71 -4.10 21.79
CA ARG A 262 -21.49 -4.66 22.40
C ARG A 262 -21.73 -6.04 23.00
N ALA A 263 -22.87 -6.22 23.68
CA ALA A 263 -23.21 -7.50 24.31
C ALA A 263 -23.28 -8.65 23.28
N GLU A 264 -23.83 -8.41 22.10
CA GLU A 264 -23.91 -9.41 21.04
C GLU A 264 -22.53 -9.71 20.42
N LEU A 265 -21.65 -8.70 20.29
CA LEU A 265 -20.26 -8.89 19.85
C LEU A 265 -19.42 -9.67 20.89
N ALA A 266 -19.62 -9.37 22.18
CA ALA A 266 -18.91 -10.01 23.28
C ALA A 266 -19.32 -11.48 23.45
N ALA A 267 -20.60 -11.80 23.23
CA ALA A 267 -21.13 -13.15 23.31
C ALA A 267 -20.77 -14.04 22.10
N ALA A 268 -20.44 -13.44 20.94
CA ALA A 268 -20.03 -14.21 19.77
C ALA A 268 -18.68 -14.91 19.98
N PRO A 269 -18.45 -16.12 19.42
CA PRO A 269 -17.12 -16.75 19.40
C PRO A 269 -16.04 -15.82 18.86
N THR A 270 -14.79 -15.96 19.35
CA THR A 270 -13.68 -15.03 19.03
C THR A 270 -13.48 -14.84 17.54
N GLU A 271 -13.50 -15.93 16.78
CA GLU A 271 -13.27 -15.96 15.34
C GLU A 271 -14.41 -15.26 14.58
N LEU A 272 -15.64 -15.44 15.06
CA LEU A 272 -16.83 -14.79 14.51
C LEU A 272 -16.82 -13.29 14.81
N ALA A 273 -16.56 -12.90 16.06
CA ALA A 273 -16.42 -11.49 16.43
C ALA A 273 -15.32 -10.80 15.61
N ALA A 274 -14.20 -11.49 15.38
CA ALA A 274 -13.10 -11.00 14.55
C ALA A 274 -13.55 -10.77 13.11
N ALA A 275 -14.30 -11.72 12.55
CA ALA A 275 -14.82 -11.64 11.19
C ALA A 275 -15.85 -10.52 11.04
N LEU A 276 -16.75 -10.36 12.02
CA LEU A 276 -17.74 -9.30 12.07
C LEU A 276 -17.08 -7.92 12.14
N LEU A 277 -16.10 -7.72 13.01
CA LEU A 277 -15.38 -6.44 13.13
C LEU A 277 -14.61 -6.11 11.84
N ARG A 278 -13.89 -7.08 11.26
CA ARG A 278 -13.22 -6.87 9.97
C ARG A 278 -14.21 -6.56 8.83
N ARG A 279 -15.39 -7.19 8.82
CA ARG A 279 -16.43 -6.92 7.81
C ARG A 279 -17.07 -5.54 8.03
N ALA A 280 -17.35 -5.17 9.27
CA ALA A 280 -17.90 -3.88 9.64
C ALA A 280 -16.99 -2.73 9.21
N VAL A 281 -15.69 -2.83 9.52
CA VAL A 281 -14.66 -1.89 9.07
C VAL A 281 -14.59 -1.80 7.54
N ALA A 282 -14.62 -2.95 6.85
CA ALA A 282 -14.55 -3.00 5.39
C ALA A 282 -15.75 -2.34 4.69
N ARG A 283 -16.94 -2.30 5.32
CA ARG A 283 -18.11 -1.60 4.77
C ARG A 283 -17.90 -0.09 4.65
N LEU A 284 -17.00 0.48 5.46
CA LEU A 284 -16.65 1.90 5.41
C LEU A 284 -15.33 2.16 4.66
N GLY A 285 -14.82 1.18 3.91
CA GLY A 285 -13.59 1.29 3.13
C GLY A 285 -12.30 1.06 3.93
N GLY A 286 -12.41 0.62 5.19
CA GLY A 286 -11.25 0.34 6.03
C GLY A 286 -10.70 -1.08 5.89
N GLU A 287 -9.48 -1.31 6.37
CA GLU A 287 -8.84 -2.62 6.42
C GLU A 287 -8.21 -2.89 7.79
N ALA A 288 -8.65 -3.99 8.43
CA ALA A 288 -8.06 -4.49 9.66
C ALA A 288 -7.23 -5.76 9.38
N GLY A 289 -5.90 -5.65 9.55
CA GLY A 289 -4.97 -6.78 9.52
C GLY A 289 -5.04 -7.64 10.79
N ARG A 290 -4.17 -8.66 10.92
CA ARG A 290 -4.15 -9.56 12.10
C ARG A 290 -4.05 -8.82 13.43
N ARG A 291 -3.03 -7.95 13.59
CA ARG A 291 -2.84 -7.15 14.81
C ARG A 291 -4.04 -6.26 15.12
N ALA A 292 -4.43 -5.41 14.16
CA ALA A 292 -5.58 -4.52 14.32
C ALA A 292 -6.88 -5.28 14.64
N THR A 293 -7.07 -6.50 14.12
CA THR A 293 -8.21 -7.35 14.49
C THR A 293 -8.14 -7.75 15.97
N GLY A 294 -6.97 -8.14 16.46
CA GLY A 294 -6.75 -8.47 17.87
C GLY A 294 -7.06 -7.26 18.77
N ASP A 295 -6.56 -6.09 18.40
CA ASP A 295 -6.81 -4.83 19.12
C ASP A 295 -8.32 -4.51 19.16
N LEU A 296 -9.01 -4.64 18.02
CA LEU A 296 -10.46 -4.45 17.92
C LEU A 296 -11.26 -5.45 18.77
N LEU A 297 -10.83 -6.72 18.84
CA LEU A 297 -11.47 -7.76 19.64
C LEU A 297 -11.33 -7.48 21.13
N HIS A 298 -10.11 -7.19 21.58
CA HIS A 298 -9.83 -6.84 22.97
C HIS A 298 -10.64 -5.60 23.36
N PHE A 299 -10.61 -4.56 22.51
CA PHE A 299 -11.38 -3.34 22.70
C PHE A 299 -12.90 -3.56 22.78
N ALA A 300 -13.46 -4.45 21.94
CA ALA A 300 -14.89 -4.75 21.95
C ALA A 300 -15.34 -5.52 23.20
N ARG A 301 -14.45 -6.29 23.84
CA ARG A 301 -14.79 -7.21 24.94
C ARG A 301 -14.42 -6.69 26.33
N GLU A 302 -13.28 -6.04 26.49
CA GLU A 302 -12.81 -5.66 27.82
C GLU A 302 -13.49 -4.40 28.37
N ALA A 303 -13.49 -4.29 29.69
CA ALA A 303 -14.02 -3.17 30.47
C ALA A 303 -12.87 -2.27 30.97
N GLY A 304 -12.02 -1.78 30.06
CA GLY A 304 -10.90 -0.88 30.37
C GLY A 304 -10.89 0.37 29.47
N GLY A 305 -10.39 1.49 29.99
CA GLY A 305 -10.46 2.82 29.37
C GLY A 305 -9.69 2.94 28.04
N GLY A 306 -10.39 3.31 26.98
CA GLY A 306 -9.86 3.67 25.67
C GLY A 306 -11.00 4.31 24.86
N ARG A 307 -10.73 5.42 24.15
CA ARG A 307 -11.78 6.19 23.45
C ARG A 307 -12.05 5.69 22.02
N GLU A 308 -11.05 5.21 21.27
CA GLU A 308 -11.20 4.85 19.85
C GLU A 308 -9.99 4.07 19.30
N VAL A 309 -10.20 3.20 18.29
CA VAL A 309 -9.15 2.50 17.51
C VAL A 309 -9.30 2.84 16.03
N THR A 310 -8.25 3.35 15.40
CA THR A 310 -8.23 3.68 13.96
C THR A 310 -7.52 2.58 13.18
N VAL A 311 -8.15 2.12 12.10
CA VAL A 311 -7.59 1.10 11.19
C VAL A 311 -7.21 1.72 9.85
N ARG A 312 -6.53 0.94 8.98
CA ARG A 312 -6.19 1.41 7.63
C ARG A 312 -7.46 1.82 6.89
N GLY A 313 -7.35 2.85 6.05
CA GLY A 313 -8.50 3.48 5.39
C GLY A 313 -9.22 4.53 6.26
N GLY A 314 -8.66 4.87 7.43
CA GLY A 314 -9.14 5.95 8.30
C GLY A 314 -10.46 5.67 9.01
N VAL A 315 -10.95 4.42 8.95
CA VAL A 315 -12.14 4.00 9.68
C VAL A 315 -11.80 3.89 11.17
N THR A 316 -12.65 4.48 12.01
CA THR A 316 -12.46 4.43 13.46
C THR A 316 -13.50 3.55 14.12
N VAL A 317 -13.09 2.85 15.18
CA VAL A 317 -13.95 2.00 16.00
C VAL A 317 -13.90 2.51 17.44
N ALA A 318 -15.01 3.04 17.92
CA ALA A 318 -15.13 3.59 19.27
C ALA A 318 -16.12 2.79 20.10
N ARG A 319 -16.01 2.88 21.43
CA ARG A 319 -16.88 2.19 22.37
C ARG A 319 -17.53 3.23 23.28
N GLU A 320 -18.85 3.23 23.33
CA GLU A 320 -19.64 4.12 24.17
C GLU A 320 -20.75 3.33 24.85
N GLY A 321 -20.56 3.05 26.15
CA GLY A 321 -21.50 2.24 26.95
C GLY A 321 -21.81 0.87 26.30
N PRO A 322 -23.07 0.61 25.92
CA PRO A 322 -23.50 -0.67 25.34
C PRO A 322 -23.20 -0.79 23.84
N LEU A 323 -22.58 0.21 23.20
CA LEU A 323 -22.40 0.27 21.76
C LEU A 323 -20.92 0.27 21.34
N VAL A 324 -20.68 -0.32 20.18
CA VAL A 324 -19.44 -0.21 19.40
C VAL A 324 -19.75 0.56 18.12
N HIS A 325 -19.22 1.77 18.01
CA HIS A 325 -19.41 2.66 16.86
C HIS A 325 -18.33 2.39 15.82
N ILE A 326 -18.72 2.15 14.57
CA ILE A 326 -17.81 2.11 13.42
C ILE A 326 -18.08 3.37 12.59
N ARG A 327 -17.10 4.27 12.51
CA ARG A 327 -17.23 5.58 11.88
C ARG A 327 -16.38 5.64 10.59
N PRO A 328 -16.89 6.29 9.52
CA PRO A 328 -16.13 6.44 8.29
C PRO A 328 -14.94 7.37 8.53
N PRO A 329 -13.94 7.35 7.63
CA PRO A 329 -12.90 8.37 7.64
C PRO A 329 -13.52 9.77 7.56
N VAL A 330 -13.06 10.68 8.40
CA VAL A 330 -13.49 12.08 8.39
C VAL A 330 -13.07 12.68 7.03
N ARG A 331 -14.03 12.96 6.16
CA ARG A 331 -13.78 13.69 4.91
C ARG A 331 -13.71 15.17 5.24
N SER A 332 -12.56 15.81 5.01
CA SER A 332 -12.53 17.26 4.78
C SER A 332 -13.35 17.57 3.52
N PRO A 333 -14.13 18.66 3.48
CA PRO A 333 -14.94 18.99 2.31
C PRO A 333 -14.05 19.24 1.08
N PRO A 334 -14.54 18.93 -0.14
CA PRO A 334 -13.83 19.33 -1.35
C PRO A 334 -13.79 20.85 -1.43
N ALA A 335 -12.61 21.42 -1.70
CA ALA A 335 -12.51 22.83 -2.05
C ALA A 335 -13.35 23.06 -3.32
N SER A 336 -14.36 23.92 -3.20
CA SER A 336 -15.24 24.31 -4.30
C SER A 336 -14.47 25.02 -5.41
N ASP A 337 -14.84 24.70 -6.64
CA ASP A 337 -14.49 25.32 -7.92
C ASP A 337 -13.75 26.67 -7.85
N GLY A 338 -12.44 26.60 -8.08
CA GLY A 338 -11.60 27.75 -8.40
C GLY A 338 -10.50 27.27 -9.33
N LYS A 339 -10.51 27.79 -10.57
CA LYS A 339 -9.54 27.55 -11.65
C LYS A 339 -8.14 27.25 -11.10
N VAL A 340 -7.60 26.07 -11.40
CA VAL A 340 -6.19 25.75 -11.12
C VAL A 340 -5.34 26.56 -12.09
N ALA A 341 -4.97 27.76 -11.67
CA ALA A 341 -3.79 28.42 -12.20
C ALA A 341 -2.58 27.57 -11.82
N VAL A 342 -1.74 27.29 -12.80
CA VAL A 342 -0.44 26.63 -12.63
C VAL A 342 0.36 27.48 -11.65
N ALA A 343 0.45 27.03 -10.39
CA ALA A 343 1.33 27.63 -9.41
C ALA A 343 2.75 27.12 -9.70
N ASP A 344 3.55 28.03 -10.24
CA ASP A 344 5.00 28.00 -10.22
C ASP A 344 5.47 27.66 -8.80
N ARG A 345 6.21 26.55 -8.64
CA ARG A 345 6.74 26.11 -7.33
C ARG A 345 8.07 26.80 -7.04
N SER A 346 8.02 28.11 -7.01
CA SER A 346 9.08 28.99 -6.53
C SER A 346 8.56 29.80 -5.33
N ALA A 347 7.98 29.12 -4.33
CA ALA A 347 7.54 29.77 -3.09
C ALA A 347 7.94 28.97 -1.84
N ASP A 348 8.54 29.71 -0.92
CA ASP A 348 9.09 29.37 0.40
C ASP A 348 8.19 28.44 1.26
N PRO A 349 8.69 27.34 1.87
CA PRO A 349 7.86 26.34 2.57
C PRO A 349 7.44 26.74 3.99
N SER A 350 7.44 28.04 4.32
CA SER A 350 7.20 28.54 5.68
C SER A 350 5.73 28.89 5.98
N ALA A 351 4.78 28.72 5.05
CA ALA A 351 3.39 29.15 5.24
C ALA A 351 2.37 27.99 5.15
N GLY A 352 1.88 27.51 6.30
CA GLY A 352 0.63 26.75 6.41
C GLY A 352 0.67 25.56 7.37
N CYS A 353 0.51 25.81 8.68
CA CYS A 353 0.27 24.75 9.67
C CYS A 353 -1.21 24.34 9.66
N GLY A 354 -1.55 23.22 9.03
CA GLY A 354 -2.85 22.55 9.21
C GLY A 354 -2.90 21.74 10.51
N PRO A 355 -4.09 21.51 11.10
CA PRO A 355 -4.23 20.67 12.31
C PRO A 355 -3.92 19.20 11.98
N GLY A 356 -3.35 18.45 12.92
CA GLY A 356 -3.27 16.99 12.77
C GLY A 356 -4.61 16.30 12.99
N ALA A 357 -4.65 14.98 12.80
CA ALA A 357 -5.91 14.24 12.78
C ALA A 357 -6.61 14.18 14.15
N ASP A 358 -5.90 14.53 15.24
CA ASP A 358 -6.43 14.64 16.61
C ASP A 358 -6.99 16.04 16.96
N GLY A 359 -6.99 16.98 16.01
CA GLY A 359 -7.52 18.34 16.18
C GLY A 359 -6.62 19.28 16.98
N ARG A 360 -5.40 18.86 17.38
CA ARG A 360 -4.45 19.75 18.05
C ARG A 360 -3.85 20.73 17.05
N GLN A 361 -3.68 21.97 17.51
CA GLN A 361 -3.02 23.01 16.72
C GLN A 361 -1.50 22.86 16.82
N LEU A 362 -0.83 22.98 15.68
CA LEU A 362 0.61 23.16 15.62
C LEU A 362 0.92 24.60 16.07
N ALA A 363 1.87 24.77 16.99
CA ALA A 363 2.25 26.09 17.47
C ALA A 363 3.21 26.81 16.49
N ARG A 364 4.26 26.14 16.03
CA ARG A 364 5.20 26.68 15.02
C ARG A 364 5.99 25.56 14.35
N VAL A 365 6.49 25.84 13.15
CA VAL A 365 7.56 25.03 12.53
C VAL A 365 8.87 25.32 13.27
N VAL A 366 9.55 24.27 13.69
CA VAL A 366 10.83 24.32 14.42
C VAL A 366 12.00 24.08 13.47
N TYR A 367 11.86 23.12 12.54
CA TYR A 367 12.81 22.90 11.44
C TYR A 367 12.05 22.62 10.16
N THR A 368 12.36 23.35 9.11
CA THR A 368 11.79 23.18 7.77
C THR A 368 12.32 21.92 7.10
N ALA A 369 11.61 21.46 6.06
CA ALA A 369 12.04 20.30 5.28
C ALA A 369 13.42 20.49 4.63
N SER A 370 13.73 21.72 4.17
CA SER A 370 15.02 22.06 3.57
C SER A 370 16.15 22.06 4.59
N GLU A 371 15.92 22.58 5.81
CA GLU A 371 16.92 22.55 6.89
C GLU A 371 17.24 21.12 7.31
N ILE A 372 16.21 20.29 7.45
CA ILE A 372 16.35 18.86 7.78
C ILE A 372 17.14 18.15 6.68
N ALA A 373 16.77 18.33 5.41
CA ALA A 373 17.48 17.71 4.30
C ALA A 373 18.95 18.12 4.24
N ALA A 374 19.25 19.42 4.39
CA ALA A 374 20.62 19.93 4.42
C ALA A 374 21.43 19.33 5.58
N ARG A 375 20.83 19.24 6.76
CA ARG A 375 21.51 18.68 7.94
C ARG A 375 21.76 17.18 7.83
N VAL A 376 20.82 16.42 7.28
CA VAL A 376 21.01 14.98 7.05
C VAL A 376 22.11 14.73 6.02
N GLN A 377 22.20 15.56 4.97
CA GLN A 377 23.30 15.49 4.01
C GLN A 377 24.66 15.78 4.66
N GLU A 378 24.73 16.81 5.52
CA GLU A 378 25.94 17.13 6.27
C GLU A 378 26.36 15.98 7.21
N LEU A 379 25.41 15.41 7.96
CA LEU A 379 25.66 14.27 8.84
C LEU A 379 26.13 13.05 8.05
N GLY A 380 25.48 12.74 6.92
CA GLY A 380 25.85 11.62 6.07
C GLY A 380 27.28 11.73 5.54
N ARG A 381 27.68 12.92 5.07
CA ARG A 381 29.07 13.19 4.67
C ARG A 381 30.05 12.99 5.83
N ARG A 382 29.77 13.57 7.00
CA ARG A 382 30.65 13.47 8.19
C ARG A 382 30.80 12.03 8.69
N ILE A 383 29.73 11.24 8.64
CA ILE A 383 29.78 9.82 8.97
C ILE A 383 30.61 9.07 7.91
N GLY A 384 30.37 9.32 6.62
CA GLY A 384 31.16 8.70 5.54
C GLY A 384 32.66 9.03 5.60
N GLU A 385 33.04 10.18 6.14
CA GLU A 385 34.45 10.56 6.36
C GLU A 385 35.07 9.86 7.59
N ALA A 386 34.25 9.39 8.53
CA ALA A 386 34.71 8.79 9.77
C ALA A 386 34.95 7.27 9.68
N TYR A 387 34.53 6.64 8.58
CA TYR A 387 34.61 5.20 8.34
C TYR A 387 35.22 4.90 6.97
N ALA A 388 36.01 3.84 6.87
CA ALA A 388 36.57 3.40 5.60
C ALA A 388 35.48 2.76 4.71
N PRO A 389 35.61 2.80 3.37
CA PRO A 389 34.64 2.15 2.47
C PRO A 389 34.46 0.63 2.70
N ASP A 390 35.48 -0.04 3.22
CA ASP A 390 35.47 -1.47 3.53
C ASP A 390 34.91 -1.78 4.94
N ASP A 391 34.62 -0.75 5.75
CA ASP A 391 34.04 -0.93 7.08
C ASP A 391 32.60 -1.46 6.98
N ARG A 392 32.29 -2.46 7.81
CA ARG A 392 30.95 -3.04 7.88
C ARG A 392 30.01 -2.18 8.73
N LEU A 393 29.66 -1.00 8.23
CA LEU A 393 28.81 -0.04 8.94
C LEU A 393 27.34 -0.51 9.02
N LEU A 394 26.79 -0.55 10.24
CA LEU A 394 25.40 -0.88 10.55
C LEU A 394 24.71 0.32 11.19
N LEU A 395 23.69 0.84 10.52
CA LEU A 395 22.76 1.81 11.09
C LEU A 395 21.64 1.04 11.80
N LEU A 396 21.60 1.13 13.12
CA LEU A 396 20.61 0.45 13.93
C LEU A 396 19.57 1.47 14.41
N ALA A 397 18.40 1.49 13.77
CA ALA A 397 17.35 2.45 14.07
C ALA A 397 16.45 1.99 15.23
N THR A 398 16.24 2.87 16.21
CA THR A 398 15.31 2.61 17.31
C THR A 398 13.87 2.87 16.88
N LEU A 399 13.02 1.86 17.02
CA LEU A 399 11.56 1.99 16.94
C LEU A 399 11.04 2.57 15.59
N LYS A 400 9.80 3.09 15.64
CA LYS A 400 9.11 3.76 14.52
C LYS A 400 9.39 5.26 14.46
N GLY A 401 10.11 5.82 15.43
CA GLY A 401 10.42 7.25 15.46
C GLY A 401 11.51 7.61 14.45
N SER A 402 12.59 6.81 14.45
CA SER A 402 13.80 7.14 13.70
C SER A 402 13.82 6.62 12.26
N PHE A 403 12.82 5.85 11.79
CA PHE A 403 12.93 5.17 10.48
C PHE A 403 12.99 6.14 9.28
N ILE A 404 12.34 7.30 9.35
CA ILE A 404 12.41 8.32 8.28
C ILE A 404 13.81 8.93 8.24
N PHE A 405 14.31 9.37 9.40
CA PHE A 405 15.67 9.86 9.57
C PHE A 405 16.72 8.82 9.14
N ALA A 406 16.56 7.57 9.56
CA ALA A 406 17.44 6.46 9.20
C ALA A 406 17.47 6.22 7.69
N ALA A 407 16.30 6.25 7.03
CA ALA A 407 16.21 6.07 5.59
C ALA A 407 16.87 7.21 4.81
N ASP A 408 16.71 8.46 5.26
CA ASP A 408 17.36 9.62 4.64
C ASP A 408 18.87 9.63 4.90
N LEU A 409 19.31 9.36 6.13
CA LEU A 409 20.72 9.31 6.50
C LEU A 409 21.47 8.19 5.77
N ALA A 410 20.85 7.01 5.64
CA ALA A 410 21.44 5.89 4.89
C ALA A 410 21.72 6.25 3.42
N ARG A 411 20.89 7.10 2.79
CA ARG A 411 21.12 7.60 1.43
C ARG A 411 22.19 8.69 1.35
N ALA A 412 22.40 9.42 2.44
CA ALA A 412 23.34 10.54 2.51
C ALA A 412 24.79 10.10 2.84
N ILE A 413 24.99 8.89 3.35
CA ILE A 413 26.32 8.36 3.68
C ILE A 413 26.99 7.83 2.39
N PRO A 414 28.15 8.35 1.97
CA PRO A 414 28.81 8.00 0.70
C PRO A 414 29.64 6.70 0.76
N ILE A 415 29.29 5.75 1.63
CA ILE A 415 29.92 4.42 1.74
C ILE A 415 28.85 3.33 1.93
N PRO A 416 29.15 2.04 1.69
CA PRO A 416 28.19 0.96 1.91
C PRO A 416 27.71 0.90 3.36
N VAL A 417 26.38 0.98 3.56
CA VAL A 417 25.74 0.85 4.86
C VAL A 417 24.72 -0.28 4.85
N GLN A 418 24.56 -0.95 5.98
CA GLN A 418 23.40 -1.81 6.25
C GLN A 418 22.49 -1.13 7.26
N VAL A 419 21.19 -1.41 7.17
CA VAL A 419 20.18 -0.83 8.06
C VAL A 419 19.41 -1.97 8.73
N ASP A 420 19.28 -1.88 10.05
CA ASP A 420 18.46 -2.79 10.84
C ASP A 420 17.69 -2.01 11.91
N PHE A 421 16.70 -2.65 12.52
CA PHE A 421 15.81 -2.04 13.49
C PHE A 421 15.81 -2.81 14.80
N MET A 422 15.76 -2.07 15.91
CA MET A 422 15.63 -2.66 17.24
C MET A 422 14.50 -1.99 18.03
N ARG A 423 13.79 -2.78 18.82
CA ARG A 423 12.72 -2.30 19.71
C ARG A 423 13.20 -2.30 21.16
N ALA A 424 13.19 -1.15 21.81
CA ALA A 424 13.26 -1.10 23.27
C ALA A 424 11.88 -1.49 23.85
N ALA A 425 11.84 -2.44 24.78
CA ALA A 425 10.64 -2.71 25.55
C ALA A 425 10.33 -1.48 26.41
N SER A 426 9.20 -0.82 26.17
CA SER A 426 8.82 0.37 26.93
C SER A 426 8.41 -0.01 28.36
N TYR A 427 8.96 0.73 29.31
CA TYR A 427 8.50 0.83 30.70
C TYR A 427 7.00 1.13 30.78
N GLY A 428 6.28 0.35 31.61
CA GLY A 428 4.94 0.68 32.08
C GLY A 428 3.79 0.00 31.36
N GLU A 429 3.68 -1.32 31.47
CA GLU A 429 2.42 -2.02 31.80
C GLU A 429 2.76 -3.47 32.17
N GLY A 430 2.29 -3.91 33.33
CA GLY A 430 2.63 -5.19 33.93
C GLY A 430 2.16 -6.39 33.10
N ARG A 431 2.94 -7.47 33.19
CA ARG A 431 2.75 -8.85 32.70
C ARG A 431 1.27 -9.24 32.60
N THR A 432 0.83 -9.89 31.52
CA THR A 432 0.89 -11.36 31.40
C THR A 432 1.01 -11.87 29.95
N SER A 433 1.83 -12.89 29.78
CA SER A 433 2.12 -13.61 28.53
C SER A 433 1.06 -14.63 28.15
N SER A 434 0.73 -14.74 26.86
CA SER A 434 0.54 -16.04 26.19
C SER A 434 0.59 -15.92 24.66
N GLY A 435 1.52 -16.66 24.03
CA GLY A 435 1.37 -17.20 22.66
C GLY A 435 1.75 -16.31 21.45
N GLU A 436 3.06 -16.12 21.23
CA GLU A 436 3.76 -15.98 19.94
C GLU A 436 3.28 -14.98 18.85
N VAL A 437 3.97 -13.83 18.81
CA VAL A 437 4.91 -13.51 17.72
C VAL A 437 6.17 -12.95 18.39
N THR A 438 7.31 -13.63 18.27
CA THR A 438 8.61 -13.17 18.79
C THR A 438 9.02 -11.88 18.09
N LEU A 439 8.64 -10.76 18.69
CA LEU A 439 9.21 -9.44 18.42
C LEU A 439 10.65 -9.48 18.94
N ARG A 440 11.63 -9.21 18.07
CA ARG A 440 13.04 -9.43 18.40
C ARG A 440 13.53 -8.35 19.38
N ASP A 441 14.07 -8.79 20.51
CA ASP A 441 14.82 -7.98 21.47
C ASP A 441 16.29 -7.75 21.04
N HIS A 442 16.62 -8.19 19.82
CA HIS A 442 17.95 -8.15 19.23
C HIS A 442 17.86 -7.80 17.73
N PRO A 443 18.88 -7.14 17.17
CA PRO A 443 18.96 -6.91 15.72
C PRO A 443 18.88 -8.24 14.95
N GLY A 444 18.31 -8.19 13.75
CA GLY A 444 18.33 -9.30 12.82
C GLY A 444 19.70 -9.54 12.19
N GLU A 445 20.53 -8.51 12.12
CA GLU A 445 21.92 -8.57 11.68
C GLU A 445 22.88 -8.79 12.86
N PRO A 446 23.95 -9.59 12.69
CA PRO A 446 24.98 -9.73 13.71
C PRO A 446 25.64 -8.38 14.03
N VAL A 447 25.70 -8.00 15.30
CA VAL A 447 26.38 -6.79 15.80
C VAL A 447 27.88 -7.00 15.98
N ALA A 448 28.29 -8.23 16.31
CA ALA A 448 29.66 -8.59 16.63
C ALA A 448 30.65 -8.22 15.51
N GLY A 449 31.73 -7.52 15.87
CA GLY A 449 32.80 -7.14 14.96
C GLY A 449 32.43 -6.08 13.91
N ARG A 450 31.31 -5.37 14.07
CA ARG A 450 30.87 -4.32 13.14
C ARG A 450 30.91 -2.93 13.74
N HIS A 451 31.02 -1.91 12.90
CA HIS A 451 30.80 -0.53 13.31
C HIS A 451 29.29 -0.27 13.35
N VAL A 452 28.76 0.10 14.52
CA VAL A 452 27.33 0.28 14.73
C VAL A 452 27.05 1.73 15.13
N ILE A 453 26.11 2.36 14.41
CA ILE A 453 25.55 3.65 14.80
C ILE A 453 24.09 3.43 15.19
N LEU A 454 23.80 3.58 16.47
CA LEU A 454 22.45 3.57 17.02
C LEU A 454 21.77 4.90 16.67
N LEU A 455 20.66 4.85 15.92
CA LEU A 455 19.90 6.02 15.49
C LEU A 455 18.69 6.25 16.39
N GLU A 456 18.59 7.42 17.00
CA GLU A 456 17.42 7.91 17.74
C GLU A 456 16.78 9.09 17.01
N ASP A 457 15.46 9.20 17.12
CA ASP A 457 14.70 10.36 16.63
C ASP A 457 14.82 11.56 17.56
N ILE A 458 14.71 11.35 18.87
CA ILE A 458 14.87 12.40 19.87
C ILE A 458 15.47 11.88 21.18
N VAL A 459 16.54 12.54 21.64
CA VAL A 459 17.12 12.29 22.96
C VAL A 459 16.74 13.39 23.94
N GLU A 460 15.81 13.03 24.82
CA GLU A 460 15.33 13.88 25.91
C GLU A 460 16.03 13.57 27.23
N THR A 461 15.76 12.42 27.84
CA THR A 461 16.32 12.02 29.14
C THR A 461 17.45 11.00 29.07
N GLY A 462 17.72 10.41 27.90
CA GLY A 462 18.77 9.41 27.71
C GLY A 462 18.41 7.97 28.12
N ARG A 463 17.26 7.74 28.78
CA ARG A 463 16.87 6.43 29.32
C ARG A 463 16.86 5.29 28.30
N THR A 464 16.43 5.55 27.05
CA THR A 464 16.44 4.56 25.98
C THR A 464 17.88 4.11 25.67
N LEU A 465 18.80 5.07 25.57
CA LEU A 465 20.21 4.80 25.33
C LEU A 465 20.84 4.04 26.50
N ASP A 466 20.55 4.44 27.74
CA ASP A 466 21.07 3.79 28.94
C ASP A 466 20.64 2.31 29.04
N HIS A 467 19.52 1.95 28.42
CA HIS A 467 19.05 0.57 28.35
C HIS A 467 19.66 -0.21 27.17
N LEU A 468 19.74 0.40 25.99
CA LEU A 468 20.15 -0.27 24.76
C LEU A 468 21.66 -0.42 24.64
N VAL A 469 22.42 0.60 25.02
CA VAL A 469 23.88 0.63 24.85
C VAL A 469 24.56 -0.54 25.59
N PRO A 470 24.29 -0.83 26.88
CA PRO A 470 24.92 -1.98 27.55
C PRO A 470 24.57 -3.32 26.92
N THR A 471 23.43 -3.43 26.24
CA THR A 471 23.03 -4.66 25.54
C THR A 471 23.81 -4.82 24.24
N LEU A 472 23.96 -3.75 23.47
CA LEU A 472 24.75 -3.77 22.23
C LEU A 472 26.24 -3.94 22.49
N GLU A 473 26.79 -3.35 23.55
CA GLU A 473 28.21 -3.51 23.88
C GLU A 473 28.58 -4.95 24.26
N ARG A 474 27.65 -5.70 24.87
CA ARG A 474 27.85 -7.13 25.17
C ARG A 474 28.00 -8.00 23.92
N GLU A 475 27.43 -7.59 22.80
CA GLU A 475 27.56 -8.26 21.51
C GLU A 475 28.92 -7.99 20.83
N ARG A 476 29.80 -7.20 21.46
CA ARG A 476 31.17 -6.90 21.01
C ARG A 476 31.25 -6.33 19.58
N PRO A 477 30.60 -5.20 19.28
CA PRO A 477 30.81 -4.48 18.03
C PRO A 477 32.25 -3.96 17.91
N ALA A 478 32.72 -3.70 16.69
CA ALA A 478 34.00 -3.03 16.44
C ALA A 478 33.98 -1.57 16.91
N SER A 479 32.84 -0.88 16.75
CA SER A 479 32.55 0.38 17.44
C SER A 479 31.04 0.50 17.69
N LEU A 480 30.65 1.23 18.73
CA LEU A 480 29.26 1.60 18.99
C LEU A 480 29.16 3.09 19.26
N GLU A 481 28.42 3.77 18.39
CA GLU A 481 28.19 5.22 18.45
C GLU A 481 26.69 5.53 18.42
N VAL A 482 26.33 6.74 18.84
CA VAL A 482 24.94 7.20 18.85
C VAL A 482 24.79 8.41 17.94
N CYS A 483 23.75 8.37 17.11
CA CYS A 483 23.32 9.47 16.28
C CYS A 483 21.87 9.83 16.62
N ALA A 484 21.63 11.06 17.02
CA ALA A 484 20.29 11.56 17.33
C ALA A 484 19.92 12.65 16.33
N LEU A 485 18.73 12.54 15.73
CA LEU A 485 18.19 13.64 14.92
C LEU A 485 17.97 14.88 15.78
N LEU A 486 17.37 14.73 16.97
CA LEU A 486 17.09 15.80 17.91
C LEU A 486 17.73 15.51 19.27
N HIS A 487 18.31 16.53 19.92
CA HIS A 487 18.81 16.41 21.29
C HIS A 487 18.36 17.60 22.14
N LYS A 488 17.57 17.35 23.19
CA LYS A 488 17.04 18.41 24.08
C LYS A 488 18.02 18.89 25.17
N ARG A 489 19.19 18.24 25.32
CA ARG A 489 20.21 18.52 26.35
C ARG A 489 19.65 18.68 27.77
N LEU A 490 18.66 17.86 28.14
CA LEU A 490 18.07 17.88 29.50
C LEU A 490 18.86 17.03 30.49
N ALA A 491 19.55 16.01 29.99
CA ALA A 491 20.39 15.11 30.75
C ALA A 491 21.54 14.64 29.86
N ASN A 492 22.63 14.18 30.50
CA ASN A 492 23.74 13.53 29.83
C ASN A 492 23.49 12.02 29.84
N PRO A 493 23.17 11.39 28.69
CA PRO A 493 23.08 9.93 28.62
C PRO A 493 24.44 9.27 28.95
N ALA A 494 24.43 8.01 29.38
CA ALA A 494 25.64 7.28 29.72
C ALA A 494 26.61 7.11 28.55
N LYS A 495 26.09 7.10 27.31
CA LYS A 495 26.87 7.09 26.07
C LYS A 495 26.81 8.45 25.40
N GLU A 496 27.98 8.96 24.99
CA GLU A 496 28.06 10.20 24.23
C GLU A 496 27.32 10.11 22.89
N ILE A 497 26.54 11.16 22.58
CA ILE A 497 25.88 11.30 21.28
C ILE A 497 26.85 12.01 20.32
N ARG A 498 27.65 11.21 19.62
CA ARG A 498 28.68 11.71 18.69
C ARG A 498 28.08 12.53 17.55
N TRP A 499 26.90 12.14 17.06
CA TRP A 499 26.27 12.73 15.88
C TRP A 499 24.93 13.35 16.26
N VAL A 500 24.86 14.68 16.27
CA VAL A 500 23.62 15.41 16.60
C VAL A 500 23.13 16.14 15.36
N GLY A 501 21.89 15.86 14.95
CA GLY A 501 21.18 16.61 13.92
C GLY A 501 20.91 18.03 14.37
N PHE A 502 20.05 18.20 15.38
CA PHE A 502 19.68 19.52 15.89
C PHE A 502 19.59 19.56 17.41
N ASP A 503 19.92 20.72 17.98
CA ASP A 503 19.61 21.05 19.37
C ASP A 503 18.14 21.44 19.50
N ALA A 504 17.34 20.57 20.13
CA ALA A 504 15.90 20.66 20.13
C ALA A 504 15.36 21.52 21.30
N PRO A 505 14.31 22.35 21.08
CA PRO A 505 13.69 23.11 22.15
C PRO A 505 12.99 22.20 23.18
N ARG A 506 12.70 22.76 24.35
CA ARG A 506 11.94 22.11 25.44
C ARG A 506 10.42 22.07 25.15
N GLU A 507 10.06 21.73 23.93
CA GLU A 507 8.69 21.67 23.42
C GLU A 507 8.36 20.21 23.05
N PHE A 508 7.08 19.89 22.89
CA PHE A 508 6.68 18.60 22.34
C PHE A 508 6.75 18.69 20.80
N LEU A 509 7.59 17.87 20.18
CA LEU A 509 7.91 17.96 18.75
C LEU A 509 7.31 16.79 17.98
N VAL A 510 6.78 17.08 16.80
CA VAL A 510 6.21 16.11 15.87
C VAL A 510 6.62 16.41 14.44
N GLY A 511 6.43 15.45 13.53
CA GLY A 511 6.84 15.58 12.14
C GLY A 511 8.22 15.00 11.87
N TYR A 512 8.50 14.73 10.58
CA TYR A 512 9.71 14.06 10.10
C TYR A 512 10.03 12.78 10.88
N GLY A 513 9.03 11.90 11.00
CA GLY A 513 9.15 10.63 11.71
C GLY A 513 8.76 10.69 13.18
N LEU A 514 8.83 11.86 13.84
CA LEU A 514 8.35 12.06 15.21
C LEU A 514 6.83 12.04 15.26
N ASP A 515 6.27 11.53 16.35
CA ASP A 515 4.82 11.38 16.52
C ASP A 515 4.26 11.90 17.83
N TYR A 516 2.95 12.10 17.80
CA TYR A 516 2.10 12.10 18.98
C TYR A 516 0.99 11.07 18.75
N GLY A 517 0.99 9.99 19.53
CA GLY A 517 -0.02 8.93 19.41
C GLY A 517 -0.03 8.24 18.04
N GLU A 518 1.14 8.05 17.42
CA GLU A 518 1.37 7.51 16.07
C GLU A 518 0.90 8.39 14.90
N ASP A 519 0.41 9.60 15.15
CA ASP A 519 0.08 10.60 14.12
C ASP A 519 1.24 11.59 13.90
N TYR A 520 1.12 12.51 12.93
CA TYR A 520 2.06 13.59 12.61
C TYR A 520 3.38 13.20 11.93
N ARG A 521 3.79 11.93 11.94
CA ARG A 521 5.05 11.45 11.33
C ARG A 521 5.25 11.85 9.86
N HIS A 522 4.15 12.05 9.14
CA HIS A 522 4.12 12.29 7.70
C HIS A 522 4.51 13.73 7.30
N PHE A 523 4.57 14.67 8.24
CA PHE A 523 5.01 16.02 7.90
C PHE A 523 6.49 16.01 7.49
N PRO A 524 6.86 16.70 6.40
CA PRO A 524 8.24 16.73 5.92
C PRO A 524 9.13 17.68 6.75
N TYR A 525 8.56 18.39 7.72
CA TYR A 525 9.20 19.33 8.64
C TYR A 525 8.92 18.92 10.09
N ILE A 526 9.68 19.49 11.03
CA ILE A 526 9.47 19.29 12.47
C ILE A 526 8.77 20.53 13.03
N CYS A 527 7.70 20.33 13.79
CA CYS A 527 6.92 21.39 14.40
C CYS A 527 6.63 21.09 15.87
N SER A 528 6.32 22.14 16.63
CA SER A 528 5.93 22.02 18.03
C SER A 528 4.41 21.89 18.16
N LEU A 529 3.93 20.97 18.98
CA LEU A 529 2.51 20.90 19.35
C LEU A 529 2.16 21.96 20.40
N ALA A 530 1.06 22.68 20.20
CA ALA A 530 0.54 23.59 21.21
C ALA A 530 0.09 22.79 22.43
N VAL A 531 0.63 23.10 23.61
CA VAL A 531 0.19 22.51 24.87
C VAL A 531 -1.05 23.27 25.33
N CYS A 532 -2.21 22.61 25.41
CA CYS A 532 -3.33 23.15 26.19
C CYS A 532 -2.89 23.17 27.66
N GLY A 533 -2.68 24.36 28.22
CA GLY A 533 -2.45 24.56 29.65
C GLY A 533 -3.66 24.20 30.50
#